data_AF-A0A1A8DD98-F1
#
_entry.id   AF-A0A1A8DD98-F1
#
_cell.length_a   1.000
_cell.length_b   1.000
_cell.length_c   1.000
_cell.angle_alpha   90.00
_cell.angle_beta   90.00
_cell.angle_gamma   90.00
#
_symmetry.space_group_name_H-M   'P 1'
#
loop_
_entity.id
_entity.type
_entity.pdbx_description
1 polymer ?
#
loop_
_entity_poly.entity_id
_entity_poly.type
_entity_poly.pdbx_seq_one_letter_code
_entity_poly.pdbx_strand_id
1 'polypeptide(L)' 'EIKNKKPTFTIQSGYKDAFSIQLNDDKDGNLLLKKPLDYETRSNYVFTVEVNDDVRFPADNSKTAVTRAEVTLIVV' A
#
# COMPACT_ATOMS: atom_id res chain seq x y z
N GLU A 1 -11.92 -17.87 -0.13
CA GLU A 1 -12.13 -17.57 1.30
C GLU A 1 -11.19 -16.44 1.73
N ILE A 2 -11.72 -15.25 2.03
CA ILE A 2 -10.97 -14.06 2.49
C ILE A 2 -10.75 -14.06 4.01
N LYS A 3 -11.48 -14.92 4.73
CA LYS A 3 -11.59 -14.93 6.19
C LYS A 3 -10.26 -15.22 6.91
N ASN A 4 -9.37 -15.99 6.28
CA ASN A 4 -8.08 -16.38 6.86
C ASN A 4 -6.90 -15.55 6.35
N LYS A 5 -7.14 -14.58 5.46
CA LYS A 5 -6.10 -13.70 4.92
C LYS A 5 -5.93 -12.47 5.79
N LYS A 6 -4.67 -12.09 6.02
CA LYS A 6 -4.29 -10.87 6.74
C LYS A 6 -3.17 -10.17 5.96
N PRO A 7 -3.51 -9.57 4.80
CA PRO A 7 -2.51 -8.88 4.02
C PRO A 7 -1.95 -7.69 4.80
N THR A 8 -0.64 -7.50 4.68
CA THR A 8 0.08 -6.36 5.24
C THR A 8 0.58 -5.51 4.08
N PHE A 9 0.26 -4.22 4.11
CA PHE A 9 0.66 -3.26 3.09
C PHE A 9 1.78 -2.36 3.60
N THR A 10 2.83 -2.18 2.80
CA THR A 10 3.99 -1.36 3.14
C THR A 10 4.28 -0.36 2.04
N ILE A 11 4.40 0.93 2.40
CA ILE A 11 4.89 1.97 1.49
C ILE A 11 6.41 1.88 1.41
N GLN A 12 6.97 1.68 0.22
CA GLN A 12 8.41 1.60 0.01
C GLN A 12 9.04 3.00 -0.04
N SER A 13 9.78 3.37 1.01
CA SER A 13 10.59 4.60 1.15
C SER A 13 9.89 5.94 0.84
N GLY A 14 10.53 7.06 1.22
CA GLY A 14 10.17 8.43 0.82
C GLY A 14 8.93 9.06 1.46
N TYR A 15 7.85 8.31 1.72
CA TYR A 15 6.56 8.91 2.11
C TYR A 15 5.83 8.24 3.28
N LYS A 16 6.50 7.39 4.07
CA LYS A 16 5.95 6.78 5.30
C LYS A 16 5.52 7.81 6.37
N ASP A 17 6.08 9.02 6.29
CA ASP A 17 5.74 10.11 7.20
C ASP A 17 4.49 10.88 6.74
N ALA A 18 4.19 10.84 5.43
CA ALA A 18 3.07 11.54 4.81
C ALA A 18 1.83 10.67 4.69
N PHE A 19 2.00 9.37 4.44
CA PHE A 19 0.91 8.44 4.20
C PHE A 19 1.01 7.22 5.10
N SER A 20 -0.14 6.63 5.39
CA SER A 20 -0.27 5.30 6.00
C SER A 20 -1.29 4.48 5.25
N ILE A 21 -1.20 3.15 5.36
CA ILE A 21 -2.22 2.25 4.83
C ILE A 21 -2.87 1.53 6.02
N GLN A 22 -4.20 1.58 6.10
CA GLN A 22 -4.98 0.81 7.08
C GLN A 22 -5.78 -0.28 6.37
N LEU A 23 -5.78 -1.47 6.96
CA LEU A 23 -6.57 -2.59 6.47
C LEU A 23 -8.05 -2.37 6.82
N ASN A 24 -8.94 -2.48 5.85
CA ASN A 24 -10.39 -2.45 6.09
C ASN A 24 -10.98 -3.86 6.31
N ASP A 25 -12.28 -3.95 6.56
CA ASP A 25 -12.98 -5.21 6.79
C ASP A 25 -12.96 -6.14 5.56
N ASP A 26 -12.93 -5.56 4.36
CA ASP A 26 -12.85 -6.24 3.06
C ASP A 26 -11.43 -6.71 2.68
N LYS A 27 -10.43 -6.44 3.53
CA LYS A 27 -9.00 -6.73 3.34
C LYS A 27 -8.28 -5.85 2.31
N ASP A 28 -8.85 -4.71 1.97
CA ASP A 28 -8.19 -3.68 1.17
C ASP A 28 -7.33 -2.75 2.02
N GLY A 29 -6.32 -2.16 1.39
CA GLY A 29 -5.46 -1.14 1.99
C GLY A 29 -6.00 0.26 1.73
N ASN A 30 -6.65 0.87 2.73
CA ASN A 30 -7.06 2.27 2.67
C ASN A 30 -5.85 3.20 2.87
N LEU A 31 -5.51 3.95 1.82
CA LEU A 31 -4.46 4.96 1.89
C LEU A 31 -4.98 6.22 2.60
N LEU A 32 -4.28 6.62 3.65
CA LEU A 32 -4.63 7.72 4.54
C LEU A 32 -3.51 8.75 4.57
N LEU A 33 -3.90 10.02 4.69
CA LEU A 33 -2.99 11.13 4.86
C LEU A 33 -2.68 11.35 6.35
N LYS A 34 -1.39 11.38 6.71
CA LYS A 34 -0.91 11.62 8.08
C LYS A 34 -0.64 13.09 8.38
N LYS A 35 -0.31 13.87 7.34
CA LYS A 35 -0.03 15.31 7.41
C LYS A 35 -0.53 15.99 6.14
N PRO A 36 -0.93 17.27 6.19
CA PRO A 36 -1.30 18.01 4.99
C PRO A 36 -0.24 17.90 3.89
N LEU A 37 -0.69 17.84 2.62
CA LEU A 37 0.19 17.87 1.46
C LEU A 37 0.68 19.30 1.19
N ASP A 38 1.81 19.40 0.49
CA ASP A 38 2.36 20.68 0.03
C ASP A 38 1.87 20.94 -1.39
N TYR A 39 0.78 21.70 -1.49
CA TYR A 39 0.11 22.03 -2.75
C TYR A 39 0.83 23.14 -3.53
N GLU A 40 1.77 23.86 -2.90
CA GLU A 40 2.44 25.02 -3.49
C GLU A 40 3.72 24.62 -4.22
N THR A 41 4.45 23.64 -3.69
CA THR A 41 5.75 23.23 -4.24
C THR A 41 5.77 21.83 -4.85
N ARG A 42 4.76 20.99 -4.58
CA ARG A 42 4.70 19.61 -5.08
C ARG A 42 3.36 19.29 -5.74
N SER A 43 3.41 19.05 -7.06
CA SER A 43 2.24 18.69 -7.86
C SER A 43 1.89 17.19 -7.83
N ASN A 44 2.82 16.34 -7.40
CA ASN A 44 2.59 14.89 -7.37
C ASN A 44 3.46 14.16 -6.34
N TYR A 45 2.97 12.98 -5.92
CA TYR A 45 3.67 12.02 -5.08
C TYR A 45 3.63 10.66 -5.76
N VAL A 46 4.80 10.05 -5.97
CA VAL A 46 4.93 8.73 -6.59
C VAL A 46 5.66 7.79 -5.64
N PHE A 47 5.04 6.67 -5.30
CA PHE A 47 5.64 5.66 -4.45
C PHE A 47 5.12 4.25 -4.73
N THR A 48 5.91 3.26 -4.32
CA THR A 48 5.54 1.86 -4.46
C THR A 48 4.89 1.37 -3.18
N VAL A 49 3.78 0.64 -3.30
CA VAL A 49 3.17 -0.13 -2.23
C VAL A 49 3.47 -1.61 -2.47
N GLU A 50 3.92 -2.30 -1.43
CA GLU A 50 4.13 -3.74 -1.42
C GLU A 50 3.10 -4.41 -0.51
N VAL A 51 2.54 -5.53 -0.96
CA VAL A 51 1.63 -6.37 -0.19
C VAL A 51 2.31 -7.69 0.16
N ASN A 52 2.18 -8.11 1.41
CA ASN A 52 2.61 -9.42 1.88
C ASN A 52 1.46 -10.12 2.60
N ASP A 53 1.23 -11.40 2.30
CA ASP A 53 0.24 -12.22 3.00
C ASP A 53 1.00 -13.30 3.80
N ASP A 54 0.97 -13.22 5.12
CA ASP A 54 1.63 -14.19 5.99
C ASP A 54 0.75 -15.43 6.14
N VAL A 55 0.83 -16.30 5.13
CA VAL A 55 0.07 -17.56 5.07
C VAL A 55 0.97 -18.75 5.38
N ARG A 56 0.47 -19.66 6.22
CA ARG A 56 1.16 -20.92 6.55
C ARG A 56 1.45 -21.78 5.32
N PHE A 57 0.58 -21.72 4.32
CA PHE A 57 0.72 -22.42 3.05
C PHE A 57 0.74 -21.39 1.93
N PRO A 58 1.91 -21.07 1.36
CA PRO A 58 1.99 -20.15 0.25
C PRO A 58 1.31 -20.75 -0.98
N ALA A 59 0.74 -19.88 -1.82
CA ALA A 59 0.20 -20.31 -3.10
C ALA A 59 1.32 -20.75 -4.05
N ASP A 60 0.97 -21.60 -5.01
CA ASP A 60 1.93 -22.13 -6.02
C ASP A 60 2.61 -21.01 -6.83
N ASN A 61 1.92 -19.88 -6.99
CA ASN A 61 2.44 -18.69 -7.66
C ASN A 61 3.20 -17.73 -6.74
N SER A 62 3.54 -18.10 -5.50
CA SER A 62 4.22 -17.23 -4.52
C SER A 62 5.53 -16.60 -5.03
N LYS A 63 6.21 -17.23 -6.00
CA LYS A 63 7.44 -16.72 -6.62
C LYS A 63 7.22 -15.80 -7.82
N THR A 64 6.03 -15.80 -8.40
CA THR A 64 5.71 -15.09 -9.65
C THR A 64 4.56 -14.10 -9.50
N ALA A 65 3.88 -14.11 -8.35
CA ALA A 65 2.83 -13.16 -8.03
C ALA A 65 3.36 -11.73 -8.02
N VAL A 66 2.59 -10.81 -8.59
CA VAL A 66 2.86 -9.38 -8.50
C VAL A 66 2.42 -8.91 -7.11
N THR A 67 3.38 -8.50 -6.29
CA THR A 67 3.15 -8.03 -4.91
C THR A 67 3.42 -6.54 -4.74
N ARG A 68 3.71 -5.82 -5.83
CA ARG A 68 4.08 -4.41 -5.82
C ARG A 68 3.27 -3.64 -6.84
N ALA A 69 2.84 -2.44 -6.46
CA ALA A 69 2.15 -1.51 -7.33
C ALA A 69 2.69 -0.09 -7.12
N GLU A 70 2.85 0.66 -8.21
CA GLU A 70 3.14 2.09 -8.15
C GLU A 70 1.84 2.87 -7.94
N VAL A 71 1.90 3.86 -7.03
CA VAL A 71 0.81 4.77 -6.73
C VAL A 71 1.25 6.17 -7.12
N THR A 72 0.49 6.80 -8.00
CA THR A 72 0.65 8.21 -8.39
C THR A 72 -0.50 9.02 -7.81
N LEU A 73 -0.17 9.95 -6.92
CA LEU A 73 -1.11 10.93 -6.40
C LEU A 73 -0.86 12.26 -7.08
N ILE A 74 -1.89 12.82 -7.69
CA ILE A 74 -1.85 14.15 -8.30
C ILE A 74 -2.52 15.14 -7.35
N VAL A 75 -1.83 16.23 -7.11
CA VAL A 75 -2.31 17.35 -6.32
C VAL A 75 -2.90 18.38 -7.30
N VAL A 76 -4.18 18.70 -7.14
CA VAL A 76 -4.95 19.62 -7.99
C VAL A 76 -5.45 20.83 -7.22
#